data_AF-A0A0Q8PWL5-F1
#
_entry.id   AF-A0A0Q8PWL5-F1
#
_cell.length_a   1.000
_cell.length_b   1.000
_cell.length_c   1.000
_cell.angle_alpha   90.00
_cell.angle_beta   90.00
_cell.angle_gamma   90.00
#
_symmetry.space_group_name_H-M   'P 1'
#
loop_
_entity.id
_entity.type
_entity.pdbx_description
1 polymer ?
#
loop_
_entity_poly.entity_id
_entity_poly.type
_entity_poly.pdbx_seq_one_letter_code
_entity_poly.pdbx_strand_id
1 'polypeptide(L)'
;MELAHSPYWAGLVPESRPVLDEHGQATGKYNRPGVKMGPDGLPVTCGEGVATYTEWVTIQGNLAARSTDKPRATGRGRGHRQRTALPPLILRCPHCGGPARNSGVVLTCRTRVDQGPAACVGFTTASARLEAAVEVLWINHVRSLPPGSATVQAIGRRWLGFMNPEQTAQRDKLRSALQQAGERRTQLDDRYYLKGMPERAYERLAEALELQITTLTAQLSACPAKTTWRRWATVRRWRSCGRPRTLTGAAPFSRPPWAT
;
A
#
# COMPACT_ATOMS: atom_id res chain seq x y z
N MET A 1 0.88 23.50 -4.70
CA MET A 1 1.80 22.51 -4.11
C MET A 1 2.82 22.15 -5.19
N GLU A 2 3.58 23.14 -5.66
CA GLU A 2 4.41 23.03 -6.88
C GLU A 2 5.91 23.04 -6.52
N LEU A 3 6.25 23.65 -5.38
CA LEU A 3 7.61 23.75 -4.85
C LEU A 3 8.26 22.38 -4.61
N ALA A 4 7.53 21.42 -4.04
CA ALA A 4 8.06 20.08 -3.76
C ALA A 4 8.39 19.27 -5.03
N HIS A 5 7.81 19.62 -6.19
CA HIS A 5 8.15 19.01 -7.48
C HIS A 5 9.41 19.61 -8.11
N SER A 6 9.84 20.78 -7.65
CA SER A 6 11.01 21.47 -8.19
C SER A 6 12.31 20.82 -7.69
N PRO A 7 13.25 20.46 -8.57
CA PRO A 7 14.60 20.01 -8.19
C PRO A 7 15.36 21.04 -7.35
N TYR A 8 15.10 22.34 -7.54
CA TYR A 8 15.72 23.41 -6.77
C TYR A 8 15.43 23.32 -5.28
N TRP A 9 14.30 22.71 -4.89
CA TRP A 9 13.97 22.53 -3.49
C TRP A 9 14.96 21.58 -2.78
N ALA A 10 15.63 20.72 -3.54
CA ALA A 10 16.71 19.86 -3.07
C ALA A 10 18.12 20.37 -3.43
N GLY A 11 18.24 21.65 -3.83
CA GLY A 11 19.51 22.23 -4.25
C GLY A 11 20.03 21.63 -5.55
N LEU A 12 19.17 21.12 -6.42
CA LEU A 12 19.54 20.44 -7.67
C LEU A 12 19.25 21.29 -8.89
N VAL A 13 20.08 21.17 -9.92
CA VAL A 13 19.86 21.82 -11.20
C VAL A 13 18.89 20.97 -12.05
N PRO A 14 17.75 21.51 -12.51
CA PRO A 14 16.86 20.78 -13.41
C PRO A 14 17.49 20.56 -14.77
N GLU A 15 17.19 19.44 -15.40
CA GLU A 15 17.48 19.24 -16.81
C GLU A 15 16.53 20.13 -17.62
N SER A 16 17.07 20.89 -18.57
CA SER A 16 16.27 21.74 -19.48
C SER A 16 16.36 21.18 -20.89
N ARG A 17 15.26 20.65 -21.41
CA ARG A 17 15.16 20.20 -22.80
C ARG A 17 14.24 21.14 -23.58
N PRO A 18 14.67 21.66 -24.74
CA PRO A 18 13.77 22.42 -25.59
C PRO A 18 12.61 21.52 -26.04
N VAL A 19 11.40 22.03 -25.97
CA VAL A 19 10.25 21.40 -26.61
C VAL A 19 10.40 21.65 -28.11
N LEU A 20 10.34 20.58 -28.88
CA LEU A 20 10.37 20.64 -30.34
C LEU A 20 8.93 20.57 -30.86
N ASP A 21 8.66 21.27 -31.95
CA ASP A 21 7.43 21.11 -32.71
C ASP A 21 7.46 19.83 -33.58
N GLU A 22 6.39 19.60 -34.33
CA GLU A 22 6.25 18.47 -35.24
C GLU A 22 7.28 18.44 -36.38
N HIS A 23 7.96 19.56 -36.62
CA HIS A 23 9.00 19.73 -37.63
C HIS A 23 10.42 19.76 -37.03
N GLY A 24 10.56 19.49 -35.73
CA GLY A 24 11.85 19.45 -35.04
C GLY A 24 12.46 20.82 -34.71
N GLN A 25 11.72 21.91 -34.89
CA GLN A 25 12.16 23.26 -34.50
C GLN A 25 11.80 23.56 -33.05
N ALA A 26 12.66 24.31 -32.36
CA ALA A 26 12.45 24.66 -30.96
C ALA A 26 11.30 25.67 -30.82
N THR A 27 10.28 25.31 -30.05
CA THR A 27 9.07 26.15 -29.85
C THR A 27 9.28 27.31 -28.85
N GLY A 28 10.52 27.54 -28.39
CA GLY A 28 10.86 28.49 -27.31
C GLY A 28 10.43 28.04 -25.91
N LYS A 29 9.71 26.93 -25.79
CA LYS A 29 9.30 26.31 -24.51
C LYS A 29 10.34 25.29 -24.09
N TYR A 30 10.54 25.14 -22.79
CA TYR A 30 11.44 24.15 -22.21
C TYR A 30 10.67 23.19 -21.32
N ASN A 31 10.88 21.88 -21.54
CA ASN A 31 10.45 20.84 -20.63
C ASN A 31 11.56 20.58 -19.61
N ARG A 32 11.16 20.26 -18.38
CA ARG A 32 12.07 19.94 -17.27
C ARG A 32 11.79 18.52 -16.79
N PRO A 33 12.25 17.50 -17.53
CA PRO A 33 11.85 16.11 -17.27
C PRO A 33 12.48 15.53 -15.99
N GLY A 34 13.51 16.17 -15.43
CA GLY A 34 14.19 15.64 -14.26
C GLY A 34 15.36 16.50 -13.79
N VAL A 35 16.33 15.84 -13.16
CA VAL A 35 17.54 16.44 -12.59
C VAL A 35 18.67 16.34 -13.62
N LYS A 36 19.45 17.41 -13.76
CA LYS A 36 20.66 17.40 -14.59
C LYS A 36 21.71 16.52 -13.93
N MET A 37 22.12 15.49 -14.64
CA MET A 37 23.21 14.59 -14.21
C MET A 37 24.54 15.13 -14.74
N GLY A 38 25.56 15.07 -13.89
CA GLY A 38 26.95 15.39 -14.25
C GLY A 38 27.62 14.25 -15.01
N PRO A 39 28.84 14.47 -15.53
CA PRO A 39 29.61 13.45 -16.26
C PRO A 39 29.91 12.21 -15.39
N ASP A 40 30.00 12.38 -14.07
CA ASP A 40 30.28 11.30 -13.12
C ASP A 40 29.04 10.46 -12.77
N GLY A 41 27.90 10.73 -13.41
CA GLY A 41 26.62 10.06 -13.10
C GLY A 41 26.00 10.51 -11.76
N LEU A 42 26.53 11.57 -11.15
CA LEU A 42 25.99 12.20 -9.95
C LEU A 42 25.14 13.44 -10.30
N PRO A 43 24.09 13.77 -9.53
CA PRO A 43 23.26 14.93 -9.81
C PRO A 43 24.03 16.24 -9.59
N VAL A 44 23.84 17.21 -10.48
CA VAL A 44 24.49 18.53 -10.37
C VAL A 44 23.79 19.35 -9.29
N THR A 45 24.55 19.72 -8.25
CA THR A 45 24.07 20.51 -7.11
C THR A 45 24.34 22.00 -7.30
N CYS A 46 23.37 22.84 -6.92
CA CYS A 46 23.47 24.29 -6.86
C CYS A 46 23.07 24.73 -5.44
N GLY A 47 24.01 24.61 -4.51
CA GLY A 47 23.85 24.98 -3.10
C GLY A 47 23.22 23.91 -2.22
N GLU A 48 23.02 24.26 -0.95
CA GLU A 48 22.37 23.41 0.05
C GLU A 48 20.84 23.50 -0.10
N GLY A 49 20.21 22.37 -0.41
CA GLY A 49 18.76 22.26 -0.54
C GLY A 49 18.04 22.15 0.80
N VAL A 50 16.72 22.36 0.79
CA VAL A 50 15.85 22.11 1.95
C VAL A 50 15.71 20.61 2.23
N ALA A 51 15.86 19.78 1.19
CA ALA A 51 15.88 18.33 1.27
C ALA A 51 17.12 17.78 0.57
N THR A 52 17.61 16.63 1.02
CA THR A 52 18.68 15.91 0.31
C THR A 52 18.15 15.28 -0.99
N TYR A 53 19.06 14.91 -1.91
CA TYR A 53 18.68 14.23 -3.16
C TYR A 53 17.83 12.97 -2.92
N THR A 54 18.21 12.14 -1.96
CA THR A 54 17.53 10.88 -1.63
C THR A 54 16.13 11.11 -1.05
N GLU A 55 15.99 12.11 -0.18
CA GLU A 55 14.69 12.53 0.35
C GLU A 55 13.80 13.09 -0.76
N TRP A 56 14.35 13.90 -1.65
CA TRP A 56 13.62 14.48 -2.77
C TRP A 56 13.10 13.42 -3.74
N VAL A 57 13.93 12.43 -4.10
CA VAL A 57 13.51 11.27 -4.91
C VAL A 57 12.39 10.48 -4.21
N THR A 58 12.50 10.29 -2.90
CA THR A 58 11.45 9.63 -2.10
C THR A 58 10.15 10.42 -2.12
N ILE A 59 10.23 11.75 -2.02
CA ILE A 59 9.08 12.66 -2.10
C ILE A 59 8.45 12.61 -3.49
N GLN A 60 9.25 12.63 -4.57
CA GLN A 60 8.73 12.46 -5.93
C GLN A 60 8.02 11.12 -6.10
N GLY A 61 8.59 10.02 -5.60
CA GLY A 61 7.95 8.70 -5.63
C GLY A 61 6.59 8.69 -4.91
N ASN A 62 6.52 9.33 -3.74
CA ASN A 62 5.28 9.48 -2.99
C ASN A 62 4.24 10.37 -3.69
N LEU A 63 4.67 11.43 -4.37
CA LEU A 63 3.79 12.31 -5.15
C LEU A 63 3.29 11.62 -6.43
N ALA A 64 4.16 10.88 -7.12
CA ALA A 64 3.81 10.09 -8.30
C ALA A 64 2.81 8.97 -7.95
N ALA A 65 3.02 8.26 -6.83
CA ALA A 65 2.06 7.27 -6.32
C ALA A 65 0.69 7.88 -5.96
N ARG A 66 0.65 9.19 -5.67
CA ARG A 66 -0.58 9.95 -5.47
C ARG A 66 -1.19 10.45 -6.77
N SER A 67 -0.57 10.32 -7.93
CA SER A 67 -1.17 10.68 -9.22
C SER A 67 -1.67 9.44 -9.96
N THR A 68 -2.81 9.52 -10.65
CA THR A 68 -3.29 8.43 -11.51
C THR A 68 -2.79 8.64 -12.94
N ASP A 69 -2.25 7.59 -13.58
CA ASP A 69 -1.75 7.59 -14.97
C ASP A 69 -2.81 7.81 -16.07
N LYS A 70 -4.04 8.17 -15.72
CA LYS A 70 -5.10 8.38 -16.72
C LYS A 70 -5.11 9.82 -17.20
N PRO A 71 -4.76 10.10 -18.48
CA PRO A 71 -5.01 11.40 -19.06
C PRO A 71 -6.54 11.59 -19.13
N ARG A 72 -7.03 12.67 -18.54
CA ARG A 72 -8.42 13.09 -18.72
C ARG A 72 -8.45 14.14 -19.82
N ALA A 73 -9.48 14.09 -20.65
CA ALA A 73 -9.76 15.09 -21.69
C ALA A 73 -9.89 16.54 -21.19
N THR A 74 -9.86 16.80 -19.87
CA THR A 74 -10.09 18.12 -19.25
C THR A 74 -8.97 18.59 -18.31
N GLY A 75 -7.75 18.05 -18.44
CA GLY A 75 -6.52 18.73 -18.00
C GLY A 75 -6.27 18.90 -16.49
N ARG A 76 -7.10 18.36 -15.59
CA ARG A 76 -6.81 18.34 -14.14
C ARG A 76 -6.92 16.93 -13.57
N GLY A 77 -5.77 16.27 -13.42
CA GLY A 77 -5.65 15.03 -12.66
C GLY A 77 -5.97 15.29 -11.19
N ARG A 78 -7.01 14.64 -10.64
CA ARG A 78 -7.14 14.58 -9.18
C ARG A 78 -6.16 13.52 -8.69
N GLY A 79 -5.44 13.81 -7.61
CA GLY A 79 -4.64 12.81 -6.94
C GLY A 79 -5.49 11.58 -6.56
N HIS A 80 -4.87 10.40 -6.60
CA HIS A 80 -5.32 9.17 -5.98
C HIS A 80 -5.69 9.47 -4.52
N ARG A 81 -6.97 9.76 -4.29
CA ARG A 81 -7.51 9.85 -2.94
C ARG A 81 -7.45 8.43 -2.39
N GLN A 82 -6.65 8.21 -1.34
CA GLN A 82 -6.81 7.00 -0.54
C GLN A 82 -8.30 6.90 -0.21
N ARG A 83 -8.91 5.76 -0.54
CA ARG A 83 -10.32 5.53 -0.25
C ARG A 83 -10.46 5.54 1.27
N THR A 84 -10.95 6.65 1.81
CA THR A 84 -11.05 6.87 3.27
C THR A 84 -12.10 5.98 3.92
N ALA A 85 -12.93 5.28 3.13
CA ALA A 85 -13.99 4.43 3.65
C ALA A 85 -13.92 3.05 2.96
N LEU A 86 -13.75 2.00 3.76
CA LEU A 86 -14.05 0.60 3.39
C LEU A 86 -15.52 0.38 2.93
N PRO A 87 -16.53 1.05 3.53
CA PRO A 87 -17.94 0.79 3.26
C PRO A 87 -18.45 0.71 1.80
N PRO A 88 -18.12 1.62 0.87
CA PRO A 88 -18.72 1.60 -0.46
C PRO A 88 -18.32 0.38 -1.30
N LEU A 89 -17.29 -0.38 -0.89
CA LEU A 89 -16.88 -1.61 -1.57
C LEU A 89 -17.71 -2.83 -1.13
N ILE A 90 -18.21 -2.82 0.10
CA ILE A 90 -18.86 -3.97 0.75
C ILE A 90 -20.38 -3.76 0.83
N LEU A 91 -20.82 -2.52 1.06
CA LEU A 91 -22.22 -2.19 1.24
C LEU A 91 -22.97 -2.14 -0.09
N ARG A 92 -24.03 -2.93 -0.17
CA ARG A 92 -25.01 -2.90 -1.26
C ARG A 92 -26.32 -2.31 -0.76
N CYS A 93 -27.04 -1.66 -1.66
CA CYS A 93 -28.39 -1.17 -1.35
C CYS A 93 -29.30 -2.38 -1.11
N PRO A 94 -30.07 -2.42 0.01
CA PRO A 94 -30.96 -3.53 0.29
C PRO A 94 -32.17 -3.61 -0.67
N HIS A 95 -32.48 -2.52 -1.36
CA HIS A 95 -33.63 -2.46 -2.27
C HIS A 95 -33.27 -2.86 -3.71
N CYS A 96 -32.18 -2.30 -4.26
CA CYS A 96 -31.80 -2.57 -5.66
C CYS A 96 -30.53 -3.41 -5.83
N GLY A 97 -29.85 -3.82 -4.75
CA GLY A 97 -28.55 -4.51 -4.82
C GLY A 97 -27.39 -3.65 -5.36
N GLY A 98 -27.67 -2.42 -5.79
CA GLY A 98 -26.70 -1.49 -6.36
C GLY A 98 -25.61 -1.06 -5.37
N PRO A 99 -24.47 -0.56 -5.87
CA PRO A 99 -23.38 -0.10 -5.02
C PRO A 99 -23.77 1.13 -4.19
N ALA A 100 -23.18 1.24 -3.00
CA ALA A 100 -23.25 2.46 -2.22
C ALA A 100 -22.33 3.55 -2.80
N ARG A 101 -22.79 4.80 -2.76
CA ARG A 101 -22.01 6.01 -3.04
C ARG A 101 -21.55 6.61 -1.72
N ASN A 102 -20.27 6.96 -1.64
CA ASN A 102 -19.73 7.69 -0.50
C ASN A 102 -19.75 9.20 -0.76
N SER A 103 -20.46 9.95 0.08
CA SER A 103 -20.51 11.42 0.07
C SER A 103 -19.80 12.05 1.29
N GLY A 104 -18.86 11.34 1.90
CA GLY A 104 -18.08 11.76 3.06
C GLY A 104 -18.67 11.23 4.37
N VAL A 105 -19.63 11.96 4.93
CA VAL A 105 -20.27 11.61 6.22
C VAL A 105 -21.35 10.54 6.07
N VAL A 106 -21.91 10.44 4.86
CA VAL A 106 -23.09 9.64 4.57
C VAL A 106 -22.82 8.72 3.38
N LEU A 107 -23.42 7.54 3.44
CA LEU A 107 -23.45 6.54 2.38
C LEU A 107 -24.87 6.46 1.85
N THR A 108 -25.01 6.58 0.54
CA THR A 108 -26.30 6.57 -0.15
C THR A 108 -26.35 5.51 -1.24
N CYS A 109 -27.55 5.09 -1.63
CA CYS A 109 -27.70 4.25 -2.82
C CYS A 109 -27.29 5.04 -4.08
N ARG A 110 -26.32 4.53 -4.84
CA ARG A 110 -25.88 5.19 -6.08
C ARG A 110 -27.02 5.28 -7.10
N THR A 111 -27.77 4.20 -7.30
CA THR A 111 -28.88 4.15 -8.26
C THR A 111 -29.95 5.21 -7.94
N ARG A 112 -30.32 5.37 -6.67
CA ARG A 112 -31.26 6.42 -6.26
C ARG A 112 -30.73 7.83 -6.57
N VAL A 113 -29.44 8.06 -6.33
CA VAL A 113 -28.85 9.39 -6.55
C VAL A 113 -28.70 9.71 -8.04
N ASP A 114 -28.34 8.71 -8.85
CA ASP A 114 -28.06 8.91 -10.27
C ASP A 114 -29.35 8.85 -11.12
N GLN A 115 -30.34 8.03 -10.75
CA GLN A 115 -31.55 7.74 -11.54
C GLN A 115 -32.87 8.14 -10.86
N GLY A 116 -32.81 8.65 -9.62
CA GLY A 116 -33.98 9.13 -8.89
C GLY A 116 -34.80 8.03 -8.17
N PRO A 117 -35.90 8.43 -7.51
CA PRO A 117 -36.71 7.54 -6.66
C PRO A 117 -37.48 6.48 -7.45
N ALA A 118 -37.79 6.72 -8.73
CA ALA A 118 -38.47 5.75 -9.58
C ALA A 118 -37.64 4.48 -9.82
N ALA A 119 -36.31 4.61 -9.87
CA ALA A 119 -35.41 3.47 -10.07
C ALA A 119 -35.13 2.71 -8.76
N CYS A 120 -35.11 3.40 -7.62
CA CYS A 120 -34.89 2.78 -6.32
C CYS A 120 -35.33 3.69 -5.18
N VAL A 121 -36.07 3.12 -4.21
CA VAL A 121 -36.36 3.77 -2.92
C VAL A 121 -35.05 4.15 -2.21
N GLY A 122 -33.96 3.41 -2.44
CA GLY A 122 -32.62 3.71 -1.94
C GLY A 122 -32.48 3.67 -0.42
N PHE A 123 -31.27 3.89 0.05
CA PHE A 123 -30.98 3.97 1.48
C PHE A 123 -30.02 5.14 1.71
N THR A 124 -30.00 5.60 2.96
CA THR A 124 -29.08 6.62 3.46
C THR A 124 -28.65 6.21 4.86
N THR A 125 -27.33 6.12 5.11
CA THR A 125 -26.80 5.81 6.45
C THR A 125 -25.52 6.60 6.70
N ALA A 126 -25.24 6.95 7.96
CA ALA A 126 -23.99 7.59 8.33
C ALA A 126 -22.80 6.61 8.21
N SER A 127 -21.68 7.06 7.64
CA SER A 127 -20.46 6.22 7.52
C SER A 127 -20.00 5.72 8.88
N ALA A 128 -19.96 6.62 9.89
CA ALA A 128 -19.56 6.28 11.25
C ALA A 128 -20.43 5.19 11.89
N ARG A 129 -21.75 5.20 11.64
CA ARG A 129 -22.66 4.17 12.16
C ARG A 129 -22.35 2.80 11.56
N LEU A 130 -22.06 2.77 10.26
CA LEU A 130 -21.72 1.53 9.59
C LEU A 130 -20.34 1.02 9.98
N GLU A 131 -19.34 1.90 10.11
CA GLU A 131 -18.01 1.55 10.61
C GLU A 131 -18.08 0.91 11.99
N ALA A 132 -18.85 1.50 12.92
CA ALA A 132 -19.08 0.91 14.24
C ALA A 132 -19.77 -0.46 14.16
N ALA A 133 -20.74 -0.64 13.27
CA ALA A 133 -21.39 -1.93 13.08
C ALA A 133 -20.43 -2.99 12.50
N VAL A 134 -19.63 -2.61 11.51
CA VAL A 134 -18.61 -3.49 10.90
C VAL A 134 -17.54 -3.86 11.92
N GLU A 135 -17.12 -2.92 12.76
CA GLU A 135 -16.17 -3.18 13.85
C GLU A 135 -16.69 -4.25 14.81
N VAL A 136 -17.94 -4.13 15.28
CA VAL A 136 -18.57 -5.11 16.16
C VAL A 136 -18.69 -6.48 15.48
N LEU A 137 -19.14 -6.51 14.23
CA LEU A 137 -19.26 -7.75 13.46
C LEU A 137 -17.90 -8.42 13.25
N TRP A 138 -16.87 -7.63 12.94
CA TRP A 138 -15.51 -8.13 12.76
C TRP A 138 -14.94 -8.71 14.05
N ILE A 139 -15.08 -8.00 15.18
CA ILE A 139 -14.61 -8.48 16.48
C ILE A 139 -15.31 -9.79 16.85
N ASN A 140 -16.63 -9.87 16.69
CA ASN A 140 -17.38 -11.08 16.97
C ASN A 140 -16.97 -12.24 16.05
N HIS A 141 -16.75 -11.96 14.76
CA HIS A 141 -16.25 -12.95 13.82
C HIS A 141 -14.89 -13.49 14.25
N VAL A 142 -13.91 -12.62 14.54
CA VAL A 142 -12.57 -13.04 14.96
C VAL A 142 -12.63 -13.84 16.27
N ARG A 143 -13.48 -13.44 17.22
CA ARG A 143 -13.68 -14.17 18.49
C ARG A 143 -14.32 -15.54 18.33
N SER A 144 -15.13 -15.73 17.29
CA SER A 144 -15.76 -17.02 16.99
C SER A 144 -14.79 -18.03 16.35
N LEU A 145 -13.63 -17.57 15.84
CA LEU A 145 -12.65 -18.45 15.21
C LEU A 145 -11.87 -19.25 16.26
N PRO A 146 -11.57 -20.55 16.01
CA PRO A 146 -10.75 -21.34 16.89
C PRO A 146 -9.37 -20.72 17.11
N PRO A 147 -8.83 -20.76 18.35
CA PRO A 147 -7.48 -20.31 18.63
C PRO A 147 -6.50 -21.16 17.84
N GLY A 148 -5.62 -20.51 17.07
CA GLY A 148 -4.65 -21.20 16.21
C GLY A 148 -5.15 -21.53 14.80
N SER A 149 -6.40 -21.23 14.46
CA SER A 149 -6.89 -21.33 13.08
C SER A 149 -6.00 -20.55 12.10
N ALA A 150 -5.88 -21.04 10.87
CA ALA A 150 -5.06 -20.41 9.83
C ALA A 150 -5.44 -18.93 9.62
N THR A 151 -6.73 -18.62 9.71
CA THR A 151 -7.27 -17.26 9.60
C THR A 151 -6.77 -16.34 10.72
N VAL A 152 -6.86 -16.77 11.99
CA VAL A 152 -6.37 -15.97 13.13
C VAL A 152 -4.86 -15.76 13.04
N GLN A 153 -4.11 -16.78 12.62
CA GLN A 153 -2.67 -16.63 12.37
C GLN A 153 -2.39 -15.63 11.25
N ALA A 154 -3.13 -15.68 10.15
CA ALA A 154 -2.98 -14.75 9.03
C ALA A 154 -3.28 -13.30 9.44
N ILE A 155 -4.37 -13.07 10.19
CA ILE A 155 -4.71 -11.76 10.76
C ILE A 155 -3.56 -11.26 11.64
N GLY A 156 -3.06 -12.10 12.57
CA GLY A 156 -1.93 -11.73 13.43
C GLY A 156 -0.67 -11.39 12.66
N ARG A 157 -0.32 -12.16 11.62
CA ARG A 157 0.85 -11.88 10.77
C ARG A 157 0.71 -10.56 10.03
N ARG A 158 -0.49 -10.20 9.57
CA ARG A 158 -0.76 -8.91 8.91
C ARG A 158 -0.71 -7.76 9.93
N TRP A 159 -1.32 -7.95 11.09
CA TRP A 159 -1.30 -6.97 12.18
C TRP A 159 0.11 -6.66 12.68
N LEU A 160 0.94 -7.69 12.88
CA LEU A 160 2.34 -7.51 13.27
C LEU A 160 3.16 -6.78 12.20
N GLY A 161 2.81 -6.97 10.92
CA GLY A 161 3.45 -6.23 9.83
C GLY A 161 3.05 -4.77 9.78
N PHE A 162 1.80 -4.47 10.13
CA PHE A 162 1.33 -3.10 10.31
C PHE A 162 2.02 -2.41 11.49
N MET A 163 2.19 -3.10 12.63
CA MET A 163 2.83 -2.54 13.81
C MET A 163 4.34 -2.32 13.65
N ASN A 164 5.03 -3.17 12.89
CA ASN A 164 6.48 -3.09 12.66
C ASN A 164 6.77 -3.13 11.15
N PRO A 165 6.53 -2.02 10.43
CA PRO A 165 6.71 -1.98 8.98
C PRO A 165 8.18 -2.15 8.58
N GLU A 166 9.12 -1.60 9.35
CA GLU A 166 10.56 -1.69 9.08
C GLU A 166 11.06 -3.14 9.15
N GLN A 167 10.70 -3.87 10.19
CA GLN A 167 11.05 -5.29 10.32
C GLN A 167 10.42 -6.13 9.20
N THR A 168 9.19 -5.78 8.79
CA THR A 168 8.51 -6.46 7.69
C THR A 168 9.22 -6.20 6.37
N ALA A 169 9.56 -4.94 6.08
CA ALA A 169 10.31 -4.55 4.90
C ALA A 169 11.69 -5.22 4.87
N GLN A 170 12.39 -5.30 6.00
CA GLN A 170 13.68 -5.97 6.09
C GLN A 170 13.56 -7.48 5.81
N ARG A 171 12.55 -8.14 6.37
CA ARG A 171 12.29 -9.56 6.11
C ARG A 171 11.92 -9.82 4.65
N ASP A 172 11.14 -8.94 4.04
CA ASP A 172 10.75 -9.08 2.63
C ASP A 172 11.93 -8.83 1.70
N LYS A 173 12.84 -7.88 2.02
CA LYS A 173 14.12 -7.71 1.33
C LYS A 173 15.01 -8.97 1.42
N LEU A 174 15.14 -9.54 2.61
CA LEU A 174 15.91 -10.78 2.81
C LEU A 174 15.29 -11.95 2.04
N ARG A 175 13.95 -12.06 2.02
CA ARG A 175 13.24 -13.08 1.24
C ARG A 175 13.44 -12.90 -0.26
N SER A 176 13.36 -11.68 -0.77
CA SER A 176 13.58 -11.43 -2.21
C SER A 176 15.03 -11.72 -2.60
N ALA A 177 15.99 -11.32 -1.76
CA ALA A 177 17.41 -11.62 -1.99
C ALA A 177 17.68 -13.13 -2.00
N LEU A 178 17.04 -13.88 -1.12
CA LEU A 178 17.15 -15.34 -1.08
C LEU A 178 16.52 -15.98 -2.31
N GLN A 179 15.34 -15.51 -2.75
CA GLN A 179 14.72 -15.99 -3.99
C GLN A 179 15.63 -15.73 -5.20
N GLN A 180 16.17 -14.53 -5.33
CA GLN A 180 17.11 -14.17 -6.40
C GLN A 180 18.42 -14.98 -6.34
N ALA A 181 18.90 -15.32 -5.15
CA ALA A 181 20.04 -16.23 -5.00
C ALA A 181 19.70 -17.66 -5.46
N GLY A 182 18.50 -18.15 -5.13
CA GLY A 182 17.98 -19.44 -5.62
C GLY A 182 17.81 -19.47 -7.14
N GLU A 183 17.26 -18.42 -7.74
CA GLU A 183 17.13 -18.28 -9.19
C GLU A 183 18.50 -18.23 -9.89
N ARG A 184 19.47 -17.53 -9.30
CA ARG A 184 20.86 -17.53 -9.80
C ARG A 184 21.51 -18.91 -9.69
N ARG A 185 21.20 -19.70 -8.66
CA ARG A 185 21.68 -21.08 -8.53
C ARG A 185 21.11 -21.96 -9.63
N THR A 186 19.80 -21.91 -9.87
CA THR A 186 19.18 -22.67 -10.97
C THR A 186 19.73 -22.26 -12.34
N GLN A 187 19.93 -20.95 -12.57
CA GLN A 187 20.53 -20.47 -13.82
C GLN A 187 21.98 -20.93 -14.01
N LEU A 188 22.75 -21.02 -12.90
CA LEU A 188 24.12 -21.54 -12.93
C LEU A 188 24.13 -23.03 -13.29
N ASP A 189 23.23 -23.82 -12.69
CA ASP A 189 23.08 -25.24 -12.97
C ASP A 189 22.69 -25.48 -14.44
N ASP A 190 21.67 -24.76 -14.93
CA ASP A 190 21.25 -24.82 -16.33
C ASP A 190 22.41 -24.48 -17.27
N ARG A 191 23.23 -23.48 -16.93
CA ARG A 191 24.36 -23.08 -17.76
C ARG A 191 25.48 -24.12 -17.77
N TYR A 192 25.73 -24.81 -16.66
CA TYR A 192 26.74 -25.86 -16.60
C TYR A 192 26.29 -27.12 -17.36
N TYR A 193 25.11 -27.65 -17.03
CA TYR A 193 24.63 -28.91 -17.58
C TYR A 193 24.13 -28.80 -19.03
N LEU A 194 23.58 -27.66 -19.46
CA LEU A 194 22.99 -27.51 -20.80
C LEU A 194 23.90 -26.75 -21.78
N LYS A 195 24.73 -25.82 -21.30
CA LYS A 195 25.51 -24.91 -22.16
C LYS A 195 27.03 -25.11 -22.09
N GLY A 196 27.51 -26.06 -21.29
CA GLY A 196 28.92 -26.45 -21.24
C GLY A 196 29.82 -25.38 -20.61
N MET A 197 29.63 -25.11 -19.33
CA MET A 197 30.55 -24.26 -18.54
C MET A 197 31.73 -25.09 -18.01
N PRO A 198 32.95 -24.53 -17.92
CA PRO A 198 34.07 -25.22 -17.28
C PRO A 198 33.80 -25.51 -15.79
N GLU A 199 34.07 -26.74 -15.36
CA GLU A 199 33.77 -27.28 -14.02
C GLU A 199 34.34 -26.43 -12.89
N ARG A 200 35.63 -26.06 -12.96
CA ARG A 200 36.25 -25.18 -11.94
C ARG A 200 35.59 -23.80 -11.83
N ALA A 201 34.99 -23.28 -12.90
CA ALA A 201 34.25 -22.03 -12.84
C ALA A 201 32.87 -22.23 -12.20
N TYR A 202 32.23 -23.35 -12.49
CA TYR A 202 30.97 -23.75 -11.87
C TYR A 202 31.12 -23.95 -10.36
N GLU A 203 32.09 -24.76 -9.91
CA GLU A 203 32.31 -25.06 -8.49
C GLU A 203 32.51 -23.79 -7.65
N ARG A 204 33.37 -22.86 -8.11
CA ARG A 204 33.60 -21.59 -7.41
C ARG A 204 32.34 -20.73 -7.29
N LEU A 205 31.53 -20.66 -8.36
CA LEU A 205 30.30 -19.87 -8.35
C LEU A 205 29.19 -20.54 -7.52
N ALA A 206 29.15 -21.87 -7.54
CA ALA A 206 28.22 -22.68 -6.77
C ALA A 206 28.49 -22.52 -5.27
N GLU A 207 29.74 -22.65 -4.84
CA GLU A 207 30.15 -22.47 -3.45
C GLU A 207 29.85 -21.05 -2.94
N ALA A 208 30.15 -20.03 -3.75
CA ALA A 208 29.84 -18.64 -3.41
C ALA A 208 28.33 -18.39 -3.25
N LEU A 209 27.50 -18.97 -4.13
CA LEU A 209 26.04 -18.86 -4.04
C LEU A 209 25.47 -19.64 -2.85
N GLU A 210 26.01 -20.82 -2.53
CA GLU A 210 25.62 -21.59 -1.35
C GLU A 210 25.96 -20.86 -0.06
N LEU A 211 27.15 -20.25 0.03
CA LEU A 211 27.53 -19.39 1.15
C LEU A 211 26.59 -18.18 1.26
N GLN A 212 26.19 -17.58 0.13
CA GLN A 212 25.22 -16.49 0.12
C GLN A 212 23.84 -16.95 0.61
N ILE A 213 23.34 -18.10 0.13
CA ILE A 213 22.03 -18.64 0.53
C ILE A 213 22.02 -18.98 2.03
N THR A 214 23.05 -19.67 2.52
CA THR A 214 23.19 -20.02 3.95
C THR A 214 23.30 -18.80 4.85
N THR A 215 23.99 -17.75 4.41
CA THR A 215 24.05 -16.48 5.15
C THR A 215 22.68 -15.80 5.17
N LEU A 216 21.98 -15.74 4.03
CA LEU A 216 20.65 -15.11 3.95
C LEU A 216 19.58 -15.89 4.74
N THR A 217 19.63 -17.23 4.76
CA THR A 217 18.74 -18.05 5.59
C THR A 217 19.02 -17.84 7.07
N ALA A 218 20.29 -17.79 7.48
CA ALA A 218 20.67 -17.48 8.85
C ALA A 218 20.15 -16.09 9.28
N GLN A 219 20.36 -15.06 8.47
CA GLN A 219 19.83 -13.72 8.72
C GLN A 219 18.29 -13.69 8.80
N LEU A 220 17.59 -14.46 7.95
CA LEU A 220 16.12 -14.55 7.97
C LEU A 220 15.59 -15.24 9.24
N SER A 221 16.32 -16.25 9.74
CA SER A 221 16.01 -16.96 10.99
C SER A 221 16.33 -16.14 12.24
N ALA A 222 17.42 -15.36 12.22
CA ALA A 222 17.81 -14.46 13.30
C ALA A 222 16.92 -13.22 13.38
N CYS A 223 16.36 -12.79 12.23
CA CYS A 223 15.36 -11.75 12.22
C CYS A 223 14.12 -12.24 12.97
N PRO A 224 13.70 -11.60 14.07
CA PRO A 224 12.68 -12.12 14.96
C PRO A 224 11.43 -12.50 14.17
N ALA A 225 11.01 -13.76 14.30
CA ALA A 225 9.75 -14.21 13.75
C ALA A 225 8.66 -13.29 14.29
N LYS A 226 7.72 -12.89 13.42
CA LYS A 226 6.54 -12.08 13.75
C LYS A 226 6.05 -12.52 15.13
N THR A 227 6.25 -11.65 16.12
CA THR A 227 6.24 -12.00 17.54
C THR A 227 5.00 -12.84 17.84
N THR A 228 5.19 -14.05 18.36
CA THR A 228 4.08 -14.91 18.75
C THR A 228 3.20 -14.13 19.73
N TRP A 229 1.88 -14.26 19.58
CA TRP A 229 0.83 -13.58 20.35
C TRP A 229 1.01 -13.61 21.88
N ARG A 230 1.90 -14.46 22.41
CA ARG A 230 2.14 -14.67 23.84
C ARG A 230 2.62 -13.43 24.61
N ARG A 231 3.28 -12.46 23.96
CA ARG A 231 3.77 -11.25 24.67
C ARG A 231 2.71 -10.14 24.82
N TRP A 232 1.54 -10.27 24.18
CA TRP A 232 0.45 -9.28 24.27
C TRP A 232 -0.59 -9.60 25.35
N ALA A 233 -0.63 -10.83 25.87
CA ALA A 233 -1.52 -11.21 26.98
C ALA A 233 -1.23 -10.44 28.28
N THR A 234 -0.05 -9.84 28.41
CA THR A 234 0.38 -9.02 29.56
C THR A 234 0.07 -7.54 29.43
N VAL A 235 -0.42 -7.05 28.27
CA VAL A 235 -0.89 -5.66 28.15
C VAL A 235 -2.33 -5.59 28.67
N ARG A 236 -2.45 -5.60 30.00
CA ARG A 236 -3.65 -5.28 30.81
C ARG A 236 -4.14 -3.83 30.62
N ARG A 237 -4.00 -3.25 29.43
CA ARG A 237 -4.29 -1.85 29.12
C ARG A 237 -5.35 -1.71 28.01
N TRP A 238 -6.36 -2.57 28.05
CA TRP A 238 -7.62 -2.40 27.29
C TRP A 238 -8.76 -1.80 28.15
N ARG A 239 -8.53 -1.46 29.42
CA ARG A 239 -9.57 -0.97 30.34
C ARG A 239 -9.81 0.55 30.36
N SER A 240 -9.11 1.37 29.56
CA SER A 240 -9.20 2.84 29.69
C SER A 240 -9.49 3.63 28.41
N CYS A 241 -9.72 3.00 27.26
CA CYS A 241 -10.21 3.71 26.08
C CYS A 241 -11.71 3.46 25.91
N GLY A 242 -12.51 4.39 26.42
CA GLY A 242 -13.96 4.42 26.24
C GLY A 242 -14.74 3.93 27.45
N ARG A 243 -15.06 4.85 28.39
CA ARG A 243 -16.30 4.70 29.16
C ARG A 243 -17.43 4.47 28.16
N PRO A 244 -18.27 3.43 28.31
CA PRO A 244 -19.50 3.36 27.54
C PRO A 244 -20.33 4.59 27.91
N ARG A 245 -20.55 5.49 26.94
CA ARG A 245 -21.67 6.42 27.03
C ARG A 245 -22.91 5.53 27.06
N THR A 246 -23.52 5.42 28.23
CA THR A 246 -24.82 4.80 28.42
C THR A 246 -25.79 5.41 27.41
N LEU A 247 -26.19 4.64 26.41
CA LEU A 247 -27.36 4.94 25.59
C LEU A 247 -28.59 4.70 26.47
N THR A 248 -28.91 5.66 27.33
CA THR A 248 -30.28 5.79 27.85
C THR A 248 -31.17 6.14 26.65
N GLY A 249 -31.90 5.15 26.14
CA GLY A 249 -32.88 5.35 25.07
C GLY A 249 -32.91 4.28 23.96
N ALA A 250 -32.40 3.07 24.17
CA ALA A 250 -32.67 1.96 23.25
C ALA A 250 -33.97 1.25 23.67
N ALA A 251 -35.07 1.53 22.96
CA ALA A 251 -36.28 0.72 23.02
C ALA A 251 -35.95 -0.75 22.63
N PRO A 252 -36.55 -1.75 23.27
CA PRO A 252 -36.30 -3.16 22.95
C PRO A 252 -36.70 -3.45 21.50
N PHE A 253 -35.80 -4.10 20.76
CA PHE A 253 -36.04 -4.65 19.43
C PHE A 253 -37.25 -5.59 19.46
N SER A 254 -38.38 -5.16 18.91
CA SER A 254 -39.47 -6.05 18.52
C SER A 254 -39.04 -6.86 17.28
N ARG A 255 -39.36 -8.16 17.28
CA ARG A 255 -39.08 -9.07 16.15
C ARG A 255 -39.81 -8.57 14.88
N PRO A 256 -39.18 -8.62 13.69
CA PRO A 256 -39.86 -8.30 12.44
C PRO A 256 -40.92 -9.37 12.08
N PRO A 257 -42.06 -8.97 11.48
CA PRO A 257 -43.27 -9.80 11.31
C PRO A 257 -43.21 -10.87 10.22
N TRP A 258 -42.03 -11.22 9.71
CA TRP A 258 -41.88 -12.30 8.71
C TRP A 258 -41.17 -13.53 9.27
N ALA A 259 -40.85 -13.54 10.57
CA ALA A 259 -40.29 -14.71 11.25
C ALA A 259 -41.39 -15.53 11.94
N THR A 260 -42.13 -16.29 11.13
CA THR A 260 -42.84 -17.54 11.50
C THR A 260 -42.74 -18.48 10.32
#